data_AF-A0A7H1NU44-F1
#
_entry.id   AF-A0A7H1NU44-F1
#
_cell.length_a   1.000
_cell.length_b   1.000
_cell.length_c   1.000
_cell.angle_alpha   90.00
_cell.angle_beta   90.00
_cell.angle_gamma   90.00
#
_symmetry.space_group_name_H-M   'P 1'
#
loop_
_entity.id
_entity.type
_entity.pdbx_description
1 polymer ?
#
loop_
_entity_poly.entity_id
_entity_poly.type
_entity_poly.pdbx_seq_one_letter_code
_entity_poly.pdbx_strand_id
1 'polypeptide(L)'
;MSRREKTITIKQGRDKGKTFLIREMSAYDCEEWGRELISTVYRCALQSENGLMMMLSDSIREAFTEPVVPEIKPPSGMSKEHPAIKRAQAEAEQQAVEAAETQREATPAQLVSVLGLRIFMQLPFEEQERVLAPLMACISMGKSGEEQPFDRDSIEDSSTIVTLRAEAFRLHTDFFMPAVPSIYRRLRTVGAAMSHETSPTL
;
A
#
# COMPACT_ATOMS: atom_id res chain seq x y z
N MET A 1 25.32 4.16 13.73
CA MET A 1 24.60 4.89 12.68
C MET A 1 23.41 5.60 13.32
N SER A 2 23.05 6.80 12.86
CA SER A 2 21.82 7.48 13.33
C SER A 2 20.58 6.77 12.80
N ARG A 3 19.53 6.71 13.62
CA ARG A 3 18.21 6.20 13.21
C ARG A 3 17.52 7.24 12.30
N ARG A 4 16.62 6.82 11.42
CA ARG A 4 15.86 7.79 10.59
C ARG A 4 14.88 8.57 11.45
N GLU A 5 14.65 9.83 11.07
CA GLU A 5 13.75 10.74 11.77
C GLU A 5 12.88 11.49 10.77
N LYS A 6 11.63 11.75 11.14
CA LYS A 6 10.68 12.55 10.38
C LYS A 6 9.98 13.54 11.29
N THR A 7 10.17 14.84 11.02
CA THR A 7 9.40 15.91 11.67
C THR A 7 8.14 16.21 10.85
N ILE A 8 7.01 16.37 11.53
CA ILE A 8 5.69 16.62 10.92
C ILE A 8 5.06 17.81 11.64
N THR A 9 4.56 18.78 10.88
CA THR A 9 3.76 19.89 11.43
C THR A 9 2.35 19.84 10.85
N ILE A 10 1.35 19.81 11.72
CA ILE A 10 -0.06 19.73 11.33
C ILE A 10 -0.50 21.05 10.69
N LYS A 11 -1.09 20.99 9.50
CA LYS A 11 -1.37 22.19 8.66
C LYS A 11 -2.78 22.76 8.83
N GLN A 12 -3.73 21.94 9.29
CA GLN A 12 -5.17 22.21 9.33
C GLN A 12 -5.79 21.52 10.56
N GLY A 13 -7.07 21.77 10.87
CA GLY A 13 -7.72 21.21 12.06
C GLY A 13 -7.37 21.94 13.36
N ARG A 14 -7.81 21.41 14.50
CA ARG A 14 -7.58 22.02 15.83
C ARG A 14 -6.11 21.98 16.25
N ASP A 15 -5.39 20.94 15.86
CA ASP A 15 -3.97 20.76 16.16
C ASP A 15 -3.03 21.56 15.23
N LYS A 16 -3.54 22.48 14.40
CA LYS A 16 -2.74 23.25 13.45
C LYS A 16 -1.55 23.95 14.13
N GLY A 17 -0.34 23.68 13.63
CA GLY A 17 0.92 24.19 14.17
C GLY A 17 1.58 23.28 15.20
N LYS A 18 0.86 22.31 15.79
CA LYS A 18 1.50 21.26 16.60
C LYS A 18 2.49 20.49 15.71
N THR A 19 3.68 20.27 16.26
CA THR A 19 4.80 19.62 15.57
C THR A 19 5.16 18.34 16.34
N PHE A 20 5.43 17.27 15.61
CA PHE A 20 5.76 15.97 16.13
C PHE A 20 7.02 15.44 15.45
N LEU A 21 7.85 14.74 16.22
CA LEU A 21 9.01 14.01 15.74
C LEU A 21 8.69 12.53 15.79
N ILE A 22 8.86 11.83 14.66
CA ILE A 22 8.82 10.37 14.60
C ILE A 22 10.25 9.89 14.42
N ARG A 23 10.74 9.05 15.35
CA ARG A 23 12.07 8.46 15.32
C ARG A 23 11.96 6.96 15.10
N GLU A 24 12.70 6.45 14.12
CA GLU A 24 12.73 5.03 13.78
C GLU A 24 13.16 4.18 14.99
N MET A 25 12.55 3.01 15.17
CA MET A 25 13.00 2.00 16.14
C MET A 25 14.35 1.37 15.72
N SER A 26 14.91 0.45 16.49
CA SER A 26 16.11 -0.26 16.00
C SER A 26 15.74 -1.22 14.86
N ALA A 27 16.72 -1.62 14.03
CA ALA A 27 16.48 -2.58 12.97
C ALA A 27 15.96 -3.94 13.49
N TYR A 28 16.29 -4.30 14.75
CA TYR A 28 15.80 -5.51 15.42
C TYR A 28 14.33 -5.35 15.81
N ASP A 29 13.98 -4.26 16.51
CA ASP A 29 12.60 -3.97 16.89
C ASP A 29 11.67 -3.89 15.65
N CYS A 30 12.21 -3.36 14.54
CA CYS A 30 11.48 -3.21 13.27
C CYS A 30 11.19 -4.55 12.59
N GLU A 31 12.13 -5.51 12.66
CA GLU A 31 11.90 -6.88 12.18
C GLU A 31 10.86 -7.58 13.05
N GLU A 32 10.99 -7.50 14.38
CA GLU A 32 10.05 -8.12 15.30
C GLU A 32 8.62 -7.57 15.13
N TRP A 33 8.48 -6.25 15.02
CA TRP A 33 7.22 -5.58 14.70
C TRP A 33 6.66 -6.01 13.33
N GLY A 34 7.51 -6.09 12.30
CA GLY A 34 7.11 -6.51 10.96
C GLY A 34 6.61 -7.96 10.92
N ARG A 35 7.31 -8.88 11.59
CA ARG A 35 6.90 -10.28 11.77
C ARG A 35 5.57 -10.39 12.51
N GLU A 36 5.38 -9.58 13.54
CA GLU A 36 4.14 -9.53 14.33
C GLU A 36 2.95 -9.01 13.50
N LEU A 37 3.13 -7.93 12.75
CA LEU A 37 2.15 -7.41 11.78
C LEU A 37 1.72 -8.49 10.79
N ILE A 38 2.68 -9.18 10.14
CA ILE A 38 2.40 -10.23 9.16
C ILE A 38 1.64 -11.40 9.81
N SER A 39 2.07 -11.85 10.99
CA SER A 39 1.41 -12.95 11.71
C SER A 39 -0.03 -12.59 12.08
N THR A 40 -0.26 -11.37 12.57
CA THR A 40 -1.58 -10.89 12.99
C THR A 40 -2.54 -10.76 11.81
N VAL A 41 -2.09 -10.16 10.70
CA VAL A 41 -2.86 -10.11 9.46
C VAL A 41 -3.20 -11.52 8.96
N TYR A 42 -2.24 -12.45 8.99
CA TYR A 42 -2.46 -13.84 8.56
C TYR A 42 -3.48 -14.58 9.45
N ARG A 43 -3.35 -14.49 10.78
CA ARG A 43 -4.33 -15.10 11.71
C ARG A 43 -5.74 -14.56 11.47
N CYS A 44 -5.88 -13.24 11.36
CA CYS A 44 -7.17 -12.61 11.11
C CYS A 44 -7.75 -12.96 9.73
N ALA A 45 -6.93 -13.04 8.68
CA ALA A 45 -7.39 -13.44 7.34
C ALA A 45 -7.86 -14.90 7.28
N LEU A 46 -7.30 -15.79 8.09
CA LEU A 46 -7.76 -17.18 8.22
C LEU A 46 -9.00 -17.34 9.11
N GLN A 47 -9.15 -16.50 10.14
CA GLN A 47 -10.22 -16.60 11.14
C GLN A 47 -11.46 -15.75 10.81
N SER A 48 -11.37 -14.81 9.87
CA SER A 48 -12.50 -13.95 9.53
C SER A 48 -13.54 -14.69 8.68
N GLU A 49 -14.78 -14.75 9.17
CA GLU A 49 -15.95 -15.00 8.31
C GLU A 49 -16.20 -13.83 7.33
N ASN A 50 -15.65 -12.64 7.64
CA ASN A 50 -15.86 -11.37 6.94
C ASN A 50 -15.17 -11.23 5.56
N GLY A 51 -14.74 -12.33 4.94
CA GLY A 51 -14.18 -12.31 3.58
C GLY A 51 -12.89 -11.50 3.40
N LEU A 52 -12.13 -11.21 4.47
CA LEU A 52 -10.86 -10.46 4.39
C LEU A 52 -9.91 -11.08 3.36
N MET A 53 -9.81 -12.40 3.27
CA MET A 53 -8.98 -13.07 2.27
C MET A 53 -9.46 -12.84 0.82
N MET A 54 -10.79 -12.82 0.58
CA MET A 54 -11.36 -12.46 -0.72
C MET A 54 -11.07 -11.00 -1.07
N MET A 55 -11.25 -10.08 -0.11
CA MET A 55 -11.00 -8.65 -0.28
C MET A 55 -9.51 -8.31 -0.45
N LEU A 56 -8.61 -9.06 0.19
CA LEU A 56 -7.17 -9.02 -0.09
C LEU A 56 -6.90 -9.51 -1.53
N SER A 57 -7.54 -10.61 -1.95
CA SER A 57 -7.42 -11.11 -3.32
C SER A 57 -7.95 -10.12 -4.36
N ASP A 58 -9.01 -9.37 -4.06
CA ASP A 58 -9.56 -8.34 -4.93
C ASP A 58 -8.73 -7.06 -4.93
N SER A 59 -8.14 -6.66 -3.79
CA SER A 59 -7.19 -5.54 -3.74
C SER A 59 -5.91 -5.85 -4.54
N ILE A 60 -5.45 -7.10 -4.49
CA ILE A 60 -4.36 -7.63 -5.31
C ILE A 60 -4.79 -7.65 -6.78
N ARG A 61 -5.97 -8.18 -7.10
CA ARG A 61 -6.53 -8.22 -8.47
C ARG A 61 -6.64 -6.82 -9.06
N GLU A 62 -7.23 -5.86 -8.34
CA GLU A 62 -7.41 -4.48 -8.76
C GLU A 62 -6.07 -3.80 -9.10
N ALA A 63 -5.05 -3.97 -8.24
CA ALA A 63 -3.70 -3.45 -8.47
C ALA A 63 -2.95 -4.14 -9.62
N PHE A 64 -3.35 -5.34 -10.03
CA PHE A 64 -2.71 -6.16 -11.05
C PHE A 64 -3.60 -6.49 -12.25
N THR A 65 -4.74 -5.80 -12.39
CA THR A 65 -5.63 -5.90 -13.55
C THR A 65 -4.85 -5.56 -14.82
N GLU A 66 -5.13 -6.24 -15.93
CA GLU A 66 -4.53 -5.91 -17.22
C GLU A 66 -5.11 -4.60 -17.78
N PRO A 67 -4.30 -3.79 -18.49
CA PRO A 67 -4.82 -2.61 -19.18
C PRO A 67 -5.93 -3.01 -20.15
N VAL A 68 -7.12 -2.46 -19.96
CA VAL A 68 -8.22 -2.62 -20.92
C VAL A 68 -7.91 -1.76 -22.14
N VAL A 69 -7.34 -2.38 -23.18
CA VAL A 69 -7.08 -1.71 -24.46
C VAL A 69 -8.42 -1.48 -25.18
N PRO A 70 -8.80 -0.23 -25.49
CA PRO A 70 -10.04 0.03 -26.22
C PRO A 70 -9.93 -0.44 -27.69
N GLU A 71 -10.92 -1.18 -28.18
CA GLU A 71 -10.99 -1.58 -29.59
C GLU A 71 -11.39 -0.38 -30.47
N ILE A 72 -10.51 0.02 -31.39
CA ILE A 72 -10.80 1.07 -32.37
C ILE A 72 -11.60 0.46 -33.52
N LYS A 73 -12.90 0.77 -33.52
CA LYS A 73 -13.82 0.34 -34.59
C LYS A 73 -13.46 1.04 -35.91
N PRO A 74 -13.27 0.32 -37.02
CA PRO A 74 -12.97 0.93 -38.31
C PRO A 74 -14.18 1.73 -38.84
N PRO A 75 -13.94 2.84 -39.58
CA PRO A 75 -14.98 3.52 -40.34
C PRO A 75 -15.67 2.60 -41.36
N SER A 76 -16.92 2.91 -41.71
CA SER A 76 -17.69 2.13 -42.68
C SER A 76 -16.94 1.98 -44.02
N GLY A 77 -16.69 0.73 -44.42
CA GLY A 77 -15.96 0.40 -45.65
C GLY A 77 -14.44 0.22 -45.49
N MET A 78 -13.86 0.48 -44.31
CA MET A 78 -12.46 0.19 -44.02
C MET A 78 -12.30 -1.18 -43.34
N SER A 79 -11.29 -1.95 -43.76
CA SER A 79 -10.92 -3.20 -43.09
C SER A 79 -10.21 -2.93 -41.76
N LYS A 80 -10.40 -3.81 -40.77
CA LYS A 80 -9.59 -3.83 -39.53
C LYS A 80 -8.09 -3.99 -39.82
N GLU A 81 -7.74 -4.62 -40.94
CA GLU A 81 -6.36 -4.81 -41.38
C GLU A 81 -5.71 -3.53 -41.94
N HIS A 82 -6.47 -2.45 -42.15
CA HIS A 82 -5.95 -1.24 -42.79
C HIS A 82 -4.81 -0.59 -41.98
N PRO A 83 -3.70 -0.14 -42.60
CA PRO A 83 -2.53 0.36 -41.87
C PRO A 83 -2.80 1.47 -40.85
N ALA A 84 -3.75 2.37 -41.15
CA ALA A 84 -4.17 3.42 -40.22
C ALA A 84 -4.91 2.88 -38.98
N ILE A 85 -5.71 1.82 -39.13
CA ILE A 85 -6.43 1.17 -38.02
C ILE A 85 -5.45 0.39 -37.15
N LYS A 86 -4.51 -0.34 -37.76
CA LYS A 86 -3.43 -1.04 -37.02
C LYS A 86 -2.55 -0.08 -36.23
N ARG A 87 -2.19 1.08 -36.80
CA ARG A 87 -1.42 2.13 -36.10
C ARG A 87 -2.20 2.71 -34.92
N ALA A 88 -3.44 3.13 -35.14
CA ALA A 88 -4.28 3.66 -34.08
C ALA A 88 -4.51 2.63 -32.95
N GLN A 89 -4.68 1.35 -33.28
CA GLN A 89 -4.82 0.28 -32.28
C GLN A 89 -3.52 0.07 -31.47
N ALA A 90 -2.36 0.12 -32.13
CA ALA A 90 -1.06 0.02 -31.46
C ALA A 90 -0.74 1.26 -30.60
N GLU A 91 -1.15 2.45 -31.02
CA GLU A 91 -1.06 3.69 -30.24
C GLU A 91 -1.95 3.61 -28.99
N ALA A 92 -3.18 3.09 -29.12
CA ALA A 92 -4.08 2.85 -27.99
C ALA A 92 -3.56 1.76 -27.03
N GLU A 93 -2.91 0.72 -27.56
CA GLU A 93 -2.25 -0.33 -26.77
C GLU A 93 -1.07 0.25 -25.97
N GLN A 94 -0.20 1.05 -26.61
CA GLN A 94 0.89 1.74 -25.93
C GLN A 94 0.40 2.70 -24.84
N GLN A 95 -0.61 3.52 -25.12
CA GLN A 95 -1.20 4.43 -24.13
C GLN A 95 -1.84 3.68 -22.96
N ALA A 96 -2.51 2.55 -23.21
CA ALA A 96 -3.09 1.72 -22.16
C ALA A 96 -2.01 1.05 -21.30
N VAL A 97 -0.91 0.60 -21.89
CA VAL A 97 0.26 0.08 -21.17
C VAL A 97 0.91 1.17 -20.32
N GLU A 98 1.21 2.35 -20.89
CA GLU A 98 1.84 3.47 -20.17
C GLU A 98 0.95 3.99 -19.01
N ALA A 99 -0.36 4.07 -19.22
CA ALA A 99 -1.31 4.43 -18.17
C ALA A 99 -1.35 3.38 -17.05
N ALA A 100 -1.35 2.08 -17.41
CA ALA A 100 -1.31 1.01 -16.42
C ALA A 100 0.05 0.90 -15.71
N GLU A 101 1.17 1.21 -16.37
CA GLU A 101 2.49 1.31 -15.74
C GLU A 101 2.55 2.49 -14.77
N THR A 102 2.10 3.68 -15.18
CA THR A 102 1.97 4.85 -14.30
C THR A 102 1.08 4.56 -13.08
N GLN A 103 -0.06 3.89 -13.30
CA GLN A 103 -0.92 3.42 -12.22
C GLN A 103 -0.20 2.40 -11.33
N ARG A 104 0.54 1.44 -11.90
CA ARG A 104 1.33 0.42 -11.19
C ARG A 104 2.58 0.97 -10.50
N GLU A 105 3.07 2.16 -10.84
CA GLU A 105 4.12 2.86 -10.11
C GLU A 105 3.54 3.67 -8.94
N ALA A 106 2.32 4.18 -9.08
CA ALA A 106 1.54 4.70 -7.96
C ALA A 106 1.06 3.56 -7.02
N THR A 107 0.84 2.34 -7.52
CA THR A 107 0.23 1.28 -6.71
C THR A 107 1.08 0.83 -5.52
N PRO A 108 2.42 0.67 -5.47
CA PRO A 108 3.10 0.25 -4.24
C PRO A 108 2.80 1.12 -3.02
N ALA A 109 2.80 2.45 -3.19
CA ALA A 109 2.45 3.39 -2.12
C ALA A 109 0.94 3.38 -1.81
N GLN A 110 0.08 3.29 -2.83
CA GLN A 110 -1.36 3.16 -2.64
C GLN A 110 -1.75 1.81 -2.01
N LEU A 111 -1.10 0.71 -2.37
CA LEU A 111 -1.37 -0.65 -1.89
C LEU A 111 -1.01 -0.72 -0.42
N VAL A 112 0.12 -0.16 0.00
CA VAL A 112 0.47 -0.13 1.43
C VAL A 112 -0.40 0.88 2.21
N SER A 113 -0.87 1.97 1.58
CA SER A 113 -1.85 2.88 2.20
C SER A 113 -3.24 2.26 2.32
N VAL A 114 -3.68 1.52 1.30
CA VAL A 114 -4.99 0.87 1.18
C VAL A 114 -5.03 -0.41 1.99
N LEU A 115 -4.00 -1.25 1.95
CA LEU A 115 -3.83 -2.38 2.86
C LEU A 115 -3.65 -1.88 4.29
N GLY A 116 -2.81 -0.88 4.55
CA GLY A 116 -2.64 -0.31 5.89
C GLY A 116 -3.96 0.21 6.47
N LEU A 117 -4.73 0.98 5.69
CA LEU A 117 -6.04 1.48 6.10
C LEU A 117 -7.11 0.38 6.19
N ARG A 118 -7.14 -0.60 5.28
CA ARG A 118 -8.13 -1.70 5.27
C ARG A 118 -7.84 -2.75 6.36
N ILE A 119 -6.57 -3.09 6.60
CA ILE A 119 -6.11 -3.87 7.76
C ILE A 119 -6.54 -3.14 9.03
N PHE A 120 -6.32 -1.82 9.12
CA PHE A 120 -6.75 -1.02 10.26
C PHE A 120 -8.29 -0.90 10.40
N MET A 121 -9.07 -1.13 9.34
CA MET A 121 -10.54 -1.16 9.41
C MET A 121 -11.12 -2.56 9.65
N GLN A 122 -10.35 -3.64 9.50
CA GLN A 122 -10.85 -5.03 9.54
C GLN A 122 -10.17 -5.96 10.54
N LEU A 123 -9.01 -5.59 11.10
CA LEU A 123 -8.52 -6.22 12.32
C LEU A 123 -9.46 -5.91 13.50
N PRO A 124 -9.63 -6.82 14.47
CA PRO A 124 -10.21 -6.50 15.78
C PRO A 124 -9.46 -5.32 16.44
N PHE A 125 -10.16 -4.54 17.26
CA PHE A 125 -9.58 -3.34 17.89
C PHE A 125 -8.33 -3.65 18.74
N GLU A 126 -8.31 -4.80 19.39
CA GLU A 126 -7.23 -5.30 20.22
C GLU A 126 -5.97 -5.60 19.39
N GLU A 127 -6.15 -6.20 18.21
CA GLU A 127 -5.08 -6.50 17.26
C GLU A 127 -4.58 -5.23 16.55
N GLN A 128 -5.47 -4.27 16.28
CA GLN A 128 -5.10 -2.93 15.80
C GLN A 128 -4.20 -2.20 16.82
N GLU A 129 -4.58 -2.19 18.10
CA GLU A 129 -3.80 -1.51 19.15
C GLU A 129 -2.45 -2.22 19.35
N ARG A 130 -2.41 -3.55 19.41
CA ARG A 130 -1.18 -4.36 19.48
C ARG A 130 -0.19 -4.02 18.36
N VAL A 131 -0.66 -3.92 17.11
CA VAL A 131 0.19 -3.65 15.94
C VAL A 131 0.62 -2.18 15.84
N LEU A 132 -0.21 -1.23 16.28
CA LEU A 132 0.13 0.20 16.21
C LEU A 132 0.86 0.75 17.45
N ALA A 133 0.72 0.15 18.63
CA ALA A 133 1.34 0.67 19.85
C ALA A 133 2.86 0.86 19.74
N PRO A 134 3.66 -0.08 19.15
CA PRO A 134 5.08 0.13 18.92
C PRO A 134 5.39 1.32 18.01
N LEU A 135 4.58 1.54 16.97
CA LEU A 135 4.73 2.69 16.06
C LEU A 135 4.36 4.02 16.73
N MET A 136 3.36 4.02 17.61
CA MET A 136 2.98 5.22 18.37
C MET A 136 4.02 5.56 19.45
N ALA A 137 4.75 4.58 19.97
CA ALA A 137 5.86 4.80 20.91
C ALA A 137 7.10 5.44 20.25
N CYS A 138 7.18 5.45 18.91
CA CYS A 138 8.21 6.16 18.15
C CYS A 138 7.96 7.67 18.01
N ILE A 139 6.86 8.19 18.56
CA ILE A 139 6.44 9.58 18.41
C ILE A 139 6.80 10.39 19.65
N SER A 140 7.28 11.61 19.43
CA SER A 140 7.50 12.67 20.42
C SER A 140 6.85 13.97 19.94
N MET A 141 6.54 14.89 20.85
CA MET A 141 6.14 16.26 20.48
C MET A 141 7.38 17.13 20.26
N GLY A 142 7.29 18.15 19.40
CA GLY A 142 8.41 19.04 19.08
C GLY A 142 9.28 18.58 17.91
N LYS A 143 10.55 18.98 17.91
CA LYS A 143 11.55 18.73 16.87
C LYS A 143 12.77 18.04 17.46
N SER A 144 13.61 17.44 16.62
CA SER A 144 14.86 16.79 17.06
C SER A 144 15.78 17.76 17.80
N GLY A 145 16.14 17.40 19.04
CA GLY A 145 16.91 18.24 19.98
C GLY A 145 16.06 19.08 20.93
N GLU A 146 14.75 19.18 20.68
CA GLU A 146 13.78 19.97 21.45
C GLU A 146 12.54 19.12 21.82
N GLU A 147 12.60 17.80 21.67
CA GLU A 147 11.42 16.95 21.78
C GLU A 147 10.98 16.65 23.22
N GLN A 148 9.68 16.47 23.40
CA GLN A 148 9.02 16.08 24.64
C GLN A 148 8.26 14.75 24.46
N PRO A 149 8.02 13.98 25.53
CA PRO A 149 7.22 12.76 25.46
C PRO A 149 5.86 13.01 24.80
N PHE A 150 5.38 12.05 24.01
CA PHE A 150 4.07 12.15 23.36
C PHE A 150 2.92 12.07 24.37
N ASP A 151 2.23 13.19 24.55
CA ASP A 151 1.01 13.27 25.35
C ASP A 151 -0.22 13.04 24.47
N ARG A 152 -0.99 11.98 24.77
CA ARG A 152 -2.21 11.62 24.05
C ARG A 152 -3.34 12.64 24.28
N ASP A 153 -3.42 13.20 25.48
CA ASP A 153 -4.52 14.10 25.88
C ASP A 153 -4.32 15.52 25.30
N SER A 154 -3.11 15.83 24.85
CA SER A 154 -2.79 17.05 24.09
C SER A 154 -3.39 17.10 22.68
N ILE A 155 -3.90 15.98 22.15
CA ILE A 155 -4.41 15.87 20.78
C ILE A 155 -5.89 16.25 20.72
N GLU A 156 -6.22 17.32 20.00
CA GLU A 156 -7.58 17.82 19.88
C GLU A 156 -8.29 17.34 18.60
N ASP A 157 -7.55 16.90 17.59
CA ASP A 157 -8.10 16.49 16.30
C ASP A 157 -7.83 15.01 16.02
N SER A 158 -8.88 14.21 15.80
CA SER A 158 -8.73 12.78 15.50
C SER A 158 -7.99 12.55 14.18
N SER A 159 -8.05 13.51 13.24
CA SER A 159 -7.26 13.45 12.00
C SER A 159 -5.75 13.55 12.24
N THR A 160 -5.31 14.18 13.34
CA THR A 160 -3.90 14.18 13.78
C THR A 160 -3.46 12.76 14.14
N ILE A 161 -4.27 12.01 14.89
CA ILE A 161 -3.97 10.62 15.27
C ILE A 161 -3.85 9.74 14.01
N VAL A 162 -4.76 9.89 13.05
CA VAL A 162 -4.70 9.16 11.77
C VAL A 162 -3.43 9.52 10.99
N THR A 163 -3.09 10.81 10.91
CA THR A 163 -1.87 11.29 10.23
C THR A 163 -0.60 10.73 10.88
N LEU A 164 -0.51 10.80 12.21
CA LEU A 164 0.61 10.29 12.99
C LEU A 164 0.79 8.78 12.82
N ARG A 165 -0.29 8.00 12.86
CA ARG A 165 -0.27 6.55 12.62
C ARG A 165 0.22 6.22 11.22
N ALA A 166 -0.31 6.89 10.19
CA ALA A 166 0.07 6.66 8.80
C ALA A 166 1.56 6.97 8.55
N GLU A 167 2.06 8.05 9.14
CA GLU A 167 3.44 8.49 8.94
C GLU A 167 4.46 7.71 9.79
N ALA A 168 4.08 7.27 10.99
CA ALA A 168 4.88 6.32 11.77
C ALA A 168 4.97 4.97 11.06
N PHE A 169 3.85 4.47 10.54
CA PHE A 169 3.82 3.26 9.72
C PHE A 169 4.69 3.43 8.47
N ARG A 170 4.56 4.53 7.72
CA ARG A 170 5.39 4.79 6.53
C ARG A 170 6.89 4.74 6.85
N LEU A 171 7.33 5.46 7.89
CA LEU A 171 8.74 5.48 8.29
C LEU A 171 9.28 4.05 8.50
N HIS A 172 8.51 3.19 9.16
CA HIS A 172 8.91 1.81 9.47
C HIS A 172 8.68 0.80 8.34
N THR A 173 8.03 1.19 7.23
CA THR A 173 7.71 0.29 6.11
C THR A 173 8.49 0.58 4.83
N ASP A 174 9.16 1.74 4.75
CA ASP A 174 10.03 2.11 3.64
C ASP A 174 11.07 1.03 3.26
N PHE A 175 11.52 0.18 4.19
CA PHE A 175 12.55 -0.84 3.93
C PHE A 175 12.09 -1.95 2.99
N PHE A 176 10.78 -2.27 2.94
CA PHE A 176 10.25 -3.31 2.06
C PHE A 176 9.64 -2.77 0.76
N MET A 177 9.35 -1.47 0.67
CA MET A 177 8.83 -0.83 -0.55
C MET A 177 9.67 -1.16 -1.82
N PRO A 178 11.03 -1.14 -1.78
CA PRO A 178 11.85 -1.49 -2.95
C PRO A 178 11.79 -2.99 -3.32
N ALA A 179 11.42 -3.86 -2.38
CA ALA A 179 11.34 -5.31 -2.60
C ALA A 179 9.99 -5.74 -3.21
N VAL A 180 8.91 -4.98 -3.00
CA VAL A 180 7.55 -5.28 -3.49
C VAL A 180 7.52 -5.61 -4.99
N PRO A 181 8.14 -4.85 -5.92
CA PRO A 181 8.15 -5.18 -7.34
C PRO A 181 8.83 -6.53 -7.66
N SER A 182 9.84 -6.91 -6.88
CA SER A 182 10.58 -8.16 -7.06
C SER A 182 9.81 -9.37 -6.51
N ILE A 183 9.13 -9.21 -5.38
CA ILE A 183 8.23 -10.23 -4.81
C ILE A 183 7.05 -10.45 -5.77
N TYR A 184 6.43 -9.36 -6.24
CA TYR A 184 5.36 -9.43 -7.24
C TYR A 184 5.79 -10.14 -8.53
N ARG A 185 6.97 -9.80 -9.08
CA ARG A 185 7.51 -10.47 -10.28
C ARG A 185 7.63 -11.99 -10.09
N ARG A 186 8.04 -12.47 -8.91
CA ARG A 186 8.14 -13.90 -8.59
C ARG A 186 6.75 -14.54 -8.46
N LEU A 187 5.82 -13.91 -7.74
CA LEU A 187 4.44 -14.38 -7.61
C LEU A 187 3.74 -14.47 -8.97
N ARG A 188 3.98 -13.51 -9.87
CA ARG A 188 3.50 -13.56 -11.26
C ARG A 188 4.04 -14.77 -12.03
N THR A 189 5.33 -15.08 -11.92
CA THR A 189 5.92 -16.26 -12.58
C THR A 189 5.33 -17.57 -12.05
N VAL A 190 5.07 -17.66 -10.73
CA VAL A 190 4.43 -18.84 -10.12
C VAL A 190 2.96 -18.95 -10.53
N GLY A 191 2.20 -17.85 -10.47
CA GLY A 191 0.78 -17.83 -10.87
C GLY A 191 0.59 -18.18 -12.35
N ALA A 192 1.44 -17.65 -13.23
CA ALA A 192 1.41 -17.97 -14.67
C ALA A 192 1.73 -19.45 -14.95
N ALA A 193 2.62 -20.07 -14.17
CA ALA A 193 2.88 -21.50 -14.25
C ALA A 193 1.67 -22.33 -13.81
N MET A 194 1.02 -21.96 -12.70
CA MET A 194 -0.17 -22.66 -12.19
C MET A 194 -1.39 -22.55 -13.14
N SER A 195 -1.56 -21.43 -13.84
CA SER A 195 -2.61 -21.29 -14.87
C SER A 195 -2.37 -22.13 -16.13
N HIS A 196 -1.14 -22.60 -16.37
CA HIS A 196 -0.80 -23.42 -17.53
C HIS A 196 -1.06 -24.92 -17.34
N GLU A 197 -1.23 -25.40 -16.11
CA GLU A 197 -1.52 -26.81 -15.79
C GLU A 197 -3.03 -27.14 -15.82
N THR A 198 -3.91 -26.15 -16.01
CA THR A 198 -5.37 -26.32 -15.95
C THR A 198 -6.10 -26.22 -17.30
N SER A 199 -5.42 -26.47 -18.42
CA SER A 199 -6.09 -26.73 -19.70
C SER A 199 -6.45 -28.22 -19.83
N PRO A 200 -7.74 -28.61 -19.79
CA PRO A 200 -8.13 -29.98 -20.11
C PRO A 200 -7.95 -30.22 -21.61
N THR A 201 -7.28 -31.32 -21.97
CA THR A 201 -7.19 -31.82 -23.34
C THR A 201 -8.56 -32.30 -23.82
N LEU A 202 -9.13 -31.60 -24.81
CA LEU A 202 -10.27 -32.01 -25.64
C LEU A 202 -10.02 -31.60 -27.09
#